data_AF-A0A1Y5EKW0-F1
#
_entry.id   AF-A0A1Y5EKW0-F1
#
_cell.length_a   1.000
_cell.length_b   1.000
_cell.length_c   1.000
_cell.angle_alpha   90.00
_cell.angle_beta   90.00
_cell.angle_gamma   90.00
#
_symmetry.space_group_name_H-M   'P 1'
#
loop_
_entity.id
_entity.type
_entity.pdbx_description
1 polymer ?
#
loop_
_entity_poly.entity_id
_entity_poly.type
_entity_poly.pdbx_seq_one_letter_code
_entity_poly.pdbx_strand_id
1 'polypeptide(L)' 'MENKQFSISLKCLFCDCELQADAEKEFASGDMLKCQECQECDELNDYDALIDVASDEGKALAEDYAKREIEKMLKKSFK' A
#
# COMPACT_ATOMS: atom_id res chain seq x y z
N MET A 1 10.74 16.05 -14.16
CA MET A 1 10.43 14.76 -13.51
C MET A 1 9.00 14.46 -13.86
N GLU A 2 8.71 13.31 -14.46
CA GLU A 2 7.31 12.90 -14.69
C GLU A 2 6.64 12.71 -13.32
N ASN A 3 5.41 13.17 -13.16
CA ASN A 3 4.64 12.90 -11.95
C ASN A 3 4.30 11.40 -11.95
N LYS A 4 5.11 10.61 -11.25
CA LYS A 4 4.86 9.19 -11.07
C LYS A 4 3.81 9.02 -9.97
N GLN A 5 2.70 8.40 -10.31
CA GLN A 5 1.69 7.99 -9.36
C GLN A 5 1.98 6.56 -8.90
N PHE A 6 1.90 6.35 -7.59
CA PHE A 6 1.95 5.03 -6.97
C PHE A 6 0.57 4.72 -6.38
N SER A 7 0.17 3.47 -6.51
CA SER A 7 -1.04 2.92 -5.89
C SER A 7 -0.64 1.72 -5.06
N ILE A 8 -1.23 1.60 -3.89
CA ILE A 8 -1.04 0.46 -2.99
C ILE A 8 -2.42 -0.14 -2.70
N SER A 9 -2.49 -1.46 -2.70
CA SER A 9 -3.67 -2.20 -2.26
C SER A 9 -3.58 -2.41 -0.75
N LEU A 10 -4.68 -2.24 -0.03
CA LEU A 10 -4.75 -2.67 1.37
C LEU A 10 -4.85 -4.19 1.43
N LYS A 11 -4.12 -4.81 2.36
CA LYS A 11 -4.11 -6.26 2.58
C LYS A 11 -4.55 -6.57 4.00
N CYS A 12 -5.22 -7.70 4.18
CA CYS A 12 -5.58 -8.21 5.49
C CYS A 12 -4.31 -8.47 6.31
N LEU A 13 -4.27 -7.94 7.53
CA LEU A 13 -3.15 -8.07 8.47
C LEU A 13 -2.95 -9.51 8.98
N PHE A 14 -3.91 -10.39 8.75
CA PHE A 14 -3.92 -11.76 9.26
C PHE A 14 -3.63 -12.82 8.20
N CYS A 15 -3.99 -12.56 6.93
CA CYS A 15 -3.88 -13.54 5.85
C CYS A 15 -3.27 -12.98 4.55
N ASP A 16 -2.84 -11.71 4.55
CA ASP A 16 -2.21 -11.00 3.42
C ASP A 16 -3.06 -10.86 2.14
N CYS A 17 -4.31 -11.30 2.15
CA CYS A 17 -5.22 -11.15 1.02
C CYS A 17 -5.63 -9.69 0.81
N GLU A 18 -5.80 -9.27 -0.45
CA GLU A 18 -6.29 -7.92 -0.75
C GLU A 18 -7.68 -7.69 -0.16
N LEU A 19 -7.85 -6.55 0.50
CA LEU A 19 -9.13 -6.12 1.02
C LEU A 19 -9.89 -5.37 -0.07
N GLN A 20 -11.12 -5.78 -0.33
CA GLN A 20 -12.04 -5.03 -1.17
C GLN A 20 -12.77 -4.00 -0.30
N ALA A 21 -12.81 -2.76 -0.78
CA ALA A 21 -13.66 -1.73 -0.20
C ALA A 21 -14.98 -1.69 -0.97
N ASP A 22 -16.08 -1.50 -0.26
CA ASP A 22 -17.31 -1.05 -0.89
C ASP A 22 -17.09 0.40 -1.34
N ALA A 23 -17.29 0.69 -2.62
CA ALA A 23 -17.03 2.01 -3.21
C ALA A 23 -17.91 3.12 -2.60
N GLU A 24 -18.99 2.75 -1.91
CA GLU A 24 -19.91 3.69 -1.25
C GLU A 24 -19.56 3.92 0.23
N LYS A 25 -18.59 3.19 0.79
CA LYS A 25 -18.25 3.27 2.21
C LYS A 25 -16.92 3.97 2.41
N GLU A 26 -16.99 5.16 3.00
CA GLU A 26 -15.82 5.84 3.55
C GLU A 26 -15.43 5.19 4.88
N PHE A 27 -14.12 4.98 5.08
CA PHE A 27 -13.55 4.47 6.32
C PHE A 27 -12.73 5.56 7.00
N ALA A 28 -12.76 5.59 8.32
CA ALA A 28 -12.04 6.54 9.15
C ALA A 28 -11.31 5.85 10.30
N SER A 29 -10.44 6.60 10.98
CA SER A 29 -9.74 6.14 12.17
C SER A 29 -10.70 5.58 13.22
N GLY A 30 -10.34 4.43 13.79
CA GLY A 30 -11.18 3.65 14.69
C GLY A 30 -12.18 2.68 14.03
N ASP A 31 -12.30 2.66 12.69
CA ASP A 31 -13.13 1.67 11.99
C ASP A 31 -12.46 0.29 11.92
N MET A 32 -13.30 -0.74 11.84
CA MET A 32 -12.88 -2.12 11.62
C MET A 32 -13.32 -2.62 10.24
N LEU A 33 -12.37 -3.14 9.47
CA LEU A 33 -12.57 -3.66 8.12
C LEU A 33 -12.55 -5.18 8.14
N LYS A 34 -13.69 -5.78 7.79
CA LYS A 34 -13.79 -7.23 7.70
C LYS A 34 -13.06 -7.74 6.46
N CYS A 35 -12.26 -8.80 6.62
CA CYS A 35 -11.71 -9.53 5.49
C CYS A 35 -12.84 -10.27 4.75
N GLN A 36 -13.14 -9.86 3.51
CA GLN A 36 -14.25 -10.38 2.71
C GLN A 36 -13.81 -11.48 1.73
N GLU A 37 -12.58 -11.39 1.24
CA GLU A 37 -12.09 -12.23 0.13
C GLU A 37 -11.59 -13.60 0.60
N CYS A 38 -10.93 -13.66 1.76
CA CYS A 38 -10.30 -14.90 2.20
C CYS A 38 -11.26 -15.71 3.07
N GLN A 39 -11.78 -16.78 2.47
CA GLN A 39 -12.80 -17.68 3.03
C GLN A 39 -12.42 -18.30 4.38
N GLU A 40 -11.15 -18.24 4.78
CA GLU A 40 -10.63 -18.81 6.02
C GLU A 40 -10.26 -17.78 7.09
N CYS A 41 -10.32 -16.48 6.78
CA CYS A 41 -9.88 -15.44 7.72
C CYS A 41 -11.06 -14.88 8.54
N ASP A 42 -12.06 -14.29 7.89
CA ASP A 42 -13.21 -13.61 8.53
C ASP A 42 -12.85 -12.55 9.60
N GLU A 43 -11.56 -12.24 9.78
CA GLU A 43 -11.05 -11.35 10.82
C GLU A 43 -11.36 -9.87 10.53
N LEU A 44 -11.37 -9.10 11.61
CA LEU A 44 -11.55 -7.65 11.58
C LEU A 44 -10.19 -6.96 11.65
N ASN A 45 -9.87 -6.19 10.61
CA ASN A 45 -8.66 -5.40 10.49
C ASN A 45 -8.90 -4.00 11.03
N ASP A 46 -8.04 -3.54 11.92
CA ASP A 46 -8.05 -2.17 12.39
C ASP A 46 -7.63 -1.21 11.26
N TYR A 47 -8.45 -0.21 10.97
CA TYR A 47 -8.19 0.73 9.87
C TYR A 47 -6.88 1.49 10.05
N ASP A 48 -6.58 1.95 11.27
CA ASP A 48 -5.38 2.74 11.53
C ASP A 48 -4.13 1.89 11.29
N ALA A 49 -4.14 0.63 11.76
CA ALA A 49 -3.07 -0.33 11.47
C ALA A 49 -2.92 -0.62 9.97
N LEU A 50 -4.02 -0.74 9.22
CA LEU A 50 -3.97 -0.92 7.76
C LEU A 50 -3.31 0.27 7.07
N ILE A 51 -3.68 1.50 7.46
CA ILE A 51 -3.11 2.73 6.90
C ILE A 51 -1.63 2.86 7.24
N ASP A 52 -1.22 2.52 8.46
CA ASP A 52 0.19 2.53 8.86
C ASP A 52 1.04 1.59 7.99
N VAL A 53 0.60 0.34 7.83
CA VAL A 53 1.30 -0.64 6.97
C VAL A 53 1.35 -0.16 5.52
N ALA A 54 0.23 0.34 5.00
CA ALA A 54 0.13 0.84 3.63
C ALA A 54 1.06 2.06 3.42
N SER A 55 1.12 2.98 4.38
CA SER A 55 2.03 4.13 4.38
C SER A 55 3.48 3.70 4.27
N ASP A 56 3.88 2.67 5.01
CA ASP A 56 5.25 2.14 4.98
C ASP A 56 5.57 1.41 3.67
N GLU A 57 4.64 0.62 3.12
CA GLU A 57 4.79 0.04 1.77
C GLU A 57 4.94 1.14 0.71
N GLY A 58 4.11 2.18 0.79
CA GLY A 58 4.15 3.33 -0.12
C GLY A 58 5.47 4.09 -0.07
N LYS A 59 6.01 4.34 1.14
CA LYS A 59 7.34 4.96 1.32
C LYS A 59 8.43 4.10 0.69
N ALA A 60 8.42 2.80 0.93
CA ALA A 60 9.41 1.88 0.38
C ALA A 60 9.40 1.87 -1.16
N LEU A 61 8.21 1.86 -1.77
CA LEU A 61 8.05 1.97 -3.23
C LEU A 61 8.59 3.29 -3.80
N ALA A 62 8.28 4.40 -3.14
CA ALA A 62 8.79 5.71 -3.53
C ALA A 62 10.31 5.81 -3.41
N GLU A 63 10.88 5.26 -2.33
CA GLU A 63 12.33 5.25 -2.10
C GLU A 63 13.07 4.39 -3.14
N ASP A 64 12.58 3.18 -3.42
CA ASP A 64 13.15 2.31 -4.46
C ASP A 64 13.12 2.98 -5.84
N TYR A 65 12.00 3.63 -6.18
CA TYR A 65 11.91 4.41 -7.42
C TYR A 65 12.95 5.54 -7.46
N ALA A 66 13.06 6.34 -6.38
CA ALA A 66 14.02 7.44 -6.31
C ALA A 66 15.46 6.93 -6.47
N LYS A 67 15.83 5.84 -5.78
CA LYS A 67 17.15 5.21 -5.92
C LYS A 67 17.43 4.79 -7.36
N ARG A 68 16.48 4.12 -8.02
CA ARG A 68 16.63 3.70 -9.42
C ARG A 68 16.80 4.87 -10.38
N GLU A 69 16.08 5.97 -10.17
CA GLU A 69 16.24 7.17 -11.01
C GLU A 69 17.61 7.85 -10.79
N ILE A 70 18.09 7.94 -9.55
CA ILE A 70 19.44 8.43 -9.24
C ILE A 70 20.50 7.55 -9.92
N GLU A 71 20.39 6.22 -9.80
CA GLU A 71 21.32 5.29 -10.45
C GLU A 71 21.33 5.45 -11.97
N LYS A 72 20.15 5.62 -12.60
CA LYS A 72 20.04 5.86 -14.04
C LYS A 72 20.71 7.17 -14.44
N MET A 73 20.54 8.24 -13.65
CA MET A 73 21.18 9.53 -13.91
C MET A 73 22.70 9.40 -13.81
N LEU A 74 23.22 8.78 -12.74
CA LEU A 74 24.65 8.55 -12.56
C LEU A 74 25.23 7.72 -13.73
N LYS A 75 24.61 6.59 -14.09
CA LYS A 75 25.06 5.74 -15.21
C LYS A 75 25.08 6.48 -16.55
N LYS A 76 24.17 7.44 -16.77
CA LYS A 76 24.17 8.30 -17.98
C LYS A 76 25.29 9.33 -17.96
N SER A 77 25.68 9.84 -16.79
CA SER A 77 26.75 10.82 -16.64
C SER A 77 28.17 10.24 -16.78
N PHE A 78 28.33 8.93 -16.58
CA PHE A 78 29.61 8.22 -16.78
C PHE A 78 29.74 7.56 -18.18
N LYS A 79 28.83 7.87 -19.10
CA LYS A 79 28.82 7.40 -20.49
C LYS A 79 29.01 8.58 -21.44
#